data_AF-A0A7J4VNU8-F1
#
_entry.id   AF-A0A7J4VNU8-F1
#
_cell.length_a   1.000
_cell.length_b   1.000
_cell.length_c   1.000
_cell.angle_alpha   90.00
_cell.angle_beta   90.00
_cell.angle_gamma   90.00
#
_symmetry.space_group_name_H-M   'P 1'
#
loop_
_entity.id
_entity.type
_entity.pdbx_description
1 polymer ?
#
loop_
_entity_poly.entity_id
_entity_poly.type
_entity_poly.pdbx_seq_one_letter_code
_entity_poly.pdbx_strand_id
1 'polypeptide(L)'
;MNSISRPFVTRDDPDRDIRCQDALDTAFCELLAGAMDAGWSERESVEAIIAIAESHLLSVAANDGTDGLVTMLRQMLDRSA
;
A
#
# COMPACT_ATOMS: atom_id res chain seq x y z
N MET A 1 15.63 10.20 -5.25
CA MET A 1 14.62 9.43 -4.51
C MET A 1 14.34 10.18 -3.23
N ASN A 2 13.24 10.92 -3.19
CA ASN A 2 12.83 11.61 -1.96
C ASN A 2 12.53 10.58 -0.87
N SER A 3 12.97 10.86 0.36
CA SER A 3 12.71 9.99 1.51
C SER A 3 11.26 10.13 1.96
N ILE A 4 10.45 9.11 1.72
CA ILE A 4 9.08 9.03 2.27
C ILE A 4 9.21 8.86 3.79
N SER A 5 8.70 9.85 4.53
CA SER A 5 8.74 9.83 6.00
C SER A 5 7.53 9.10 6.57
N ARG A 6 7.70 8.45 7.72
CA ARG A 6 6.55 7.93 8.46
C ARG A 6 5.66 9.10 8.91
N PRO A 7 4.33 9.01 8.80
CA PRO A 7 3.44 10.02 9.37
C PRO A 7 3.71 10.22 10.86
N PHE A 8 3.86 11.49 11.28
CA PHE A 8 4.20 11.89 12.65
C PHE A 8 3.02 11.78 13.65
N VAL A 9 2.08 10.87 13.40
CA VAL A 9 0.88 10.65 14.21
C VAL A 9 0.76 9.20 14.66
N THR A 10 -0.08 8.92 15.66
CA THR A 10 -0.35 7.56 16.16
C THR A 10 -1.30 6.81 15.22
N ARG A 11 -1.46 5.49 15.42
CA ARG A 11 -2.27 4.64 14.53
C ARG A 11 -3.77 4.92 14.63
N ASP A 12 -4.21 5.43 15.77
CA ASP A 12 -5.58 5.77 16.13
C ASP A 12 -5.94 7.23 15.82
N ASP A 13 -5.02 8.00 15.23
CA ASP A 13 -5.31 9.33 14.73
C ASP A 13 -6.41 9.26 13.64
N PRO A 14 -7.51 10.03 13.77
CA PRO A 14 -8.64 9.95 12.84
C PRO A 14 -8.27 10.37 11.42
N ASP A 15 -7.23 11.18 11.24
CA ASP A 15 -6.75 11.67 9.94
C ASP A 15 -5.51 10.88 9.47
N ARG A 16 -5.24 9.71 10.06
CA ARG A 16 -4.02 8.94 9.78
C ARG A 16 -3.83 8.65 8.30
N ASP A 17 -4.91 8.37 7.59
CA ASP A 17 -4.92 8.13 6.15
C ASP A 17 -4.49 9.37 5.37
N ILE A 18 -5.01 10.55 5.71
CA ILE A 18 -4.60 11.83 5.12
C ILE A 18 -3.12 12.08 5.39
N ARG A 19 -2.63 11.81 6.62
CA ARG A 19 -1.20 11.97 6.94
C ARG A 19 -0.30 11.01 6.16
N CYS A 20 -0.78 9.81 5.83
CA CYS A 20 -0.08 8.89 4.93
C CYS A 20 -0.04 9.44 3.50
N GLN A 21 -1.13 10.03 3.01
CA GLN A 21 -1.19 10.65 1.68
C GLN A 21 -0.22 11.83 1.59
N ASP A 22 -0.24 12.75 2.57
CA ASP A 22 0.69 13.89 2.63
C ASP A 22 2.16 13.46 2.56
N ALA A 23 2.51 12.37 3.27
CA ALA A 23 3.87 11.85 3.29
C ALA A 23 4.32 11.22 1.95
N LEU A 24 3.36 10.76 1.14
CA LEU A 24 3.59 10.16 -0.17
C LEU A 24 3.52 11.15 -1.33
N ASP A 25 2.85 12.29 -1.15
CA ASP A 25 2.48 13.23 -2.21
C ASP A 25 3.67 13.68 -3.08
N THR A 26 4.79 14.05 -2.45
CA THR A 26 5.98 14.46 -3.19
C THR A 26 6.57 13.32 -4.03
N ALA A 27 6.62 12.11 -3.48
CA ALA A 27 7.13 10.95 -4.21
C ALA A 27 6.18 10.52 -5.34
N PHE A 28 4.87 10.67 -5.13
CA PHE A 28 3.86 10.46 -6.16
C PHE A 28 4.02 11.45 -7.32
N CYS A 29 4.22 12.74 -7.03
CA CYS A 29 4.48 13.75 -8.06
C CYS A 29 5.75 13.44 -8.87
N GLU A 30 6.82 12.96 -8.23
CA GLU A 30 8.04 12.54 -8.93
C GLU A 30 7.80 11.33 -9.85
N LEU A 31 7.02 10.34 -9.40
CA LEU A 31 6.65 9.18 -10.21
C LEU A 31 5.82 9.58 -11.42
N LEU A 32 4.84 10.47 -11.21
CA LEU A 32 3.97 10.99 -12.27
C LEU A 32 4.79 11.78 -13.30
N ALA A 33 5.69 12.66 -12.84
CA ALA A 33 6.60 13.39 -13.71
C ALA A 33 7.48 12.45 -14.53
N GLY A 34 8.04 11.40 -13.92
CA GLY A 34 8.86 10.41 -14.63
C GLY A 34 8.09 9.64 -15.71
N ALA A 35 6.81 9.33 -15.47
CA ALA A 35 5.95 8.69 -16.48
C ALA A 35 5.63 9.65 -17.64
N MET A 36 5.34 10.91 -17.34
CA MET A 36 5.08 11.93 -18.36
C MET A 36 6.34 12.25 -19.19
N ASP A 37 7.51 12.31 -18.57
CA ASP A 37 8.80 12.49 -19.26
C ASP A 37 9.11 11.31 -20.21
N ALA A 38 8.60 10.11 -19.89
CA ALA A 38 8.65 8.95 -20.78
C ALA A 38 7.59 8.98 -21.90
N GLY A 39 6.77 10.03 -21.97
CA GLY A 39 5.79 10.27 -23.03
C GLY A 39 4.38 9.78 -22.74
N TRP A 40 4.08 9.37 -21.50
CA TRP A 40 2.72 8.96 -21.13
C TRP A 40 1.86 10.19 -20.88
N SER A 41 0.54 10.08 -21.08
CA SER A 41 -0.35 11.14 -20.57
C SER A 41 -0.43 11.08 -19.05
N GLU A 42 -0.73 12.22 -18.42
CA GLU A 42 -0.98 12.29 -16.98
C GLU A 42 -2.09 11.31 -16.57
N ARG A 43 -3.17 11.25 -17.37
CA ARG A 43 -4.31 10.36 -17.14
C ARG A 43 -3.90 8.89 -17.14
N GLU A 44 -3.21 8.43 -18.17
CA GLU A 44 -2.77 7.02 -18.26
C GLU A 44 -1.80 6.67 -17.13
N SER A 45 -0.94 7.61 -16.75
CA SER A 45 -0.01 7.45 -15.63
C SER A 45 -0.76 7.25 -14.31
N VAL A 46 -1.74 8.10 -14.02
CA VAL A 46 -2.56 8.00 -12.81
C VAL A 46 -3.40 6.71 -12.82
N GLU A 47 -4.04 6.37 -13.93
CA GLU A 47 -4.81 5.13 -14.08
C GLU A 47 -3.93 3.88 -13.83
N ALA A 48 -2.71 3.86 -14.37
CA ALA A 48 -1.75 2.78 -14.15
C ALA A 48 -1.31 2.68 -12.68
N ILE A 49 -1.02 3.82 -12.02
CA ILE A 49 -0.62 3.84 -10.61
C ILE A 49 -1.75 3.32 -9.72
N ILE A 50 -3.01 3.73 -9.98
CA ILE A 50 -4.20 3.23 -9.27
C ILE A 50 -4.29 1.71 -9.42
N ALA A 51 -4.22 1.19 -10.64
CA ALA A 51 -4.34 -0.25 -10.88
C ALA A 51 -3.26 -1.06 -10.13
N ILE A 52 -2.02 -0.56 -10.10
CA ILE A 52 -0.92 -1.21 -9.35
C ILE A 52 -1.19 -1.17 -7.84
N ALA A 53 -1.61 -0.02 -7.31
CA ALA A 53 -1.88 0.16 -5.89
C ALA A 53 -3.05 -0.71 -5.40
N GLU A 54 -4.15 -0.74 -6.16
CA GLU A 54 -5.32 -1.58 -5.87
C GLU A 54 -4.98 -3.07 -5.92
N SER A 55 -4.23 -3.50 -6.94
CA SER A 55 -3.77 -4.89 -7.04
C SER A 55 -2.90 -5.29 -5.85
N HIS A 56 -2.01 -4.39 -5.40
CA HIS A 56 -1.19 -4.63 -4.22
C HIS A 56 -2.04 -4.74 -2.95
N LEU A 57 -3.02 -3.86 -2.75
CA LEU A 57 -3.92 -3.90 -1.60
C LEU A 57 -4.72 -5.22 -1.55
N LEU A 58 -5.24 -5.67 -2.69
CA LEU A 58 -5.93 -6.96 -2.79
C LEU A 58 -5.00 -8.13 -2.43
N SER A 59 -3.75 -8.08 -2.87
CA SER A 59 -2.75 -9.11 -2.52
C SER A 59 -2.44 -9.13 -1.03
N VAL A 60 -2.31 -7.96 -0.38
CA VAL A 60 -2.08 -7.87 1.07
C VAL A 60 -3.25 -8.50 1.83
N ALA A 61 -4.49 -8.15 1.49
CA ALA A 61 -5.67 -8.71 2.13
C ALA A 61 -5.80 -10.24 1.93
N ALA A 62 -5.47 -10.75 0.75
CA ALA A 62 -5.48 -12.19 0.47
C ALA A 62 -4.41 -12.95 1.28
N ASN A 63 -3.22 -12.35 1.43
CA ASN A 63 -2.14 -12.91 2.23
C ASN A 63 -2.50 -12.93 3.71
N ASP A 64 -3.02 -11.83 4.25
CA ASP A 64 -3.46 -11.75 5.66
C ASP A 64 -4.50 -12.82 6.00
N GLY A 65 -5.46 -13.06 5.11
CA GLY A 65 -6.44 -14.13 5.25
C GLY A 65 -5.80 -15.53 5.25
N THR A 66 -4.85 -15.76 4.35
CA THR A 66 -4.12 -17.03 4.25
C THR A 66 -3.28 -17.29 5.51
N ASP A 67 -2.57 -16.28 6.01
CA ASP A 67 -1.76 -16.37 7.22
C ASP A 67 -2.61 -16.64 8.46
N GLY A 68 -3.82 -16.07 8.52
CA GLY A 68 -4.82 -16.39 9.53
C GLY A 68 -5.20 -17.88 9.52
N LEU A 69 -5.51 -18.44 8.34
CA LEU A 69 -5.85 -19.86 8.20
C LEU A 69 -4.69 -20.78 8.56
N VAL A 70 -3.47 -20.45 8.12
CA VAL A 70 -2.26 -21.21 8.48
C VAL A 70 -2.05 -21.20 9.98
N THR A 71 -2.27 -20.07 10.64
CA THR A 71 -2.17 -19.94 12.09
C THR A 71 -3.20 -20.80 12.81
N MET A 72 -4.46 -20.78 12.36
CA MET A 72 -5.52 -21.63 12.93
C MET A 72 -5.21 -23.12 12.78
N LEU A 73 -4.77 -23.55 11.59
CA LEU A 73 -4.42 -24.96 11.33
C LEU A 73 -3.28 -25.44 12.24
N ARG A 74 -2.23 -24.63 12.42
CA ARG A 74 -1.14 -24.94 13.36
C ARG A 74 -1.65 -25.13 14.78
N GLN A 75 -2.49 -24.21 15.27
CA GLN A 75 -3.06 -24.30 16.61
C GLN A 75 -3.95 -25.54 16.81
N MET A 76 -4.69 -25.98 15.79
CA MET A 76 -5.50 -27.20 15.88
C MET A 76 -4.63 -28.46 15.96
N LEU A 77 -3.56 -28.52 15.17
CA LEU A 77 -2.60 -29.63 15.21
C LEU A 77 -1.91 -29.72 16.58
N ASP A 78 -1.47 -28.58 17.13
CA ASP A 78 -0.82 -28.51 18.44
C ASP A 78 -1.76 -28.90 19.59
N ARG A 79 -3.07 -28.70 19.45
CA ARG A 79 -4.08 -29.13 20.44
C ARG A 79 -4.50 -30.59 20.31
N SER A 80 -4.17 -31.24 19.19
CA SER A 80 -4.54 -32.64 18.92
C SER A 80 -3.39 -33.62 19.19
N ALA A 81 -2.20 -33.10 19.53
CA ALA A 81 -1.02 -33.84 19.95
C ALA A 81 -0.92 -33.88 21.49
#